data_AF-D2RDJ5-F1
#
_entry.id   AF-D2RDJ5-F1
#
_cell.length_a   1.000
_cell.length_b   1.000
_cell.length_c   1.000
_cell.angle_alpha   90.00
_cell.angle_beta   90.00
_cell.angle_gamma   90.00
#
_symmetry.space_group_name_H-M   'P 1'
#
loop_
_entity.id
_entity.type
_entity.pdbx_description
1 polymer ?
#
loop_
_entity_poly.entity_id
_entity_poly.type
_entity_poly.pdbx_seq_one_letter_code
_entity_poly.pdbx_strand_id
1 'polypeptide(L)'
;MAKLKKQILDEIDLELLSMLYYLGKATATDLEKEAKVTGAIDLTKAGISKRLKWLTEKGYLAKPIDDISTGKLKRIYKAPSKEKLKSAHLEWYKAEIYNPMIDEFLTEEQAEQARKEEPPEKAFKDDRITTLSLKSAEELKKLRKGVSLKEAVKILEGYSELFSYEMAGLVTVENGIVKLTDEGYKAILKEWIPEIREKLKELKEFDIAEYKKLLSEFCKDLS
;
A
#
# COMPACT_ATOMS: atom_id res chain seq x y z
N MET A 1 11.37 0.45 -33.99
CA MET A 1 12.04 0.38 -32.68
C MET A 1 11.50 -0.83 -31.92
N ALA A 2 12.37 -1.73 -31.46
CA ALA A 2 11.95 -2.85 -30.62
C ALA A 2 11.46 -2.30 -29.28
N LYS A 3 10.22 -2.60 -28.88
CA LYS A 3 9.74 -2.28 -27.53
C LYS A 3 10.63 -3.04 -26.54
N LEU A 4 11.36 -2.34 -25.66
CA LEU A 4 12.05 -2.94 -24.53
C LEU A 4 11.06 -3.88 -23.81
N LYS A 5 11.42 -5.17 -23.70
CA LYS A 5 10.58 -6.14 -22.99
C LYS A 5 10.56 -5.73 -21.53
N LYS A 6 9.36 -5.53 -20.97
CA LYS A 6 9.17 -5.32 -19.53
C LYS A 6 9.89 -6.42 -18.74
N GLN A 7 10.88 -6.02 -17.93
CA GLN A 7 11.71 -6.94 -17.17
C GLN A 7 11.27 -7.07 -15.71
N ILE A 8 10.88 -5.95 -15.10
CA ILE A 8 10.48 -5.84 -13.69
C ILE A 8 8.97 -5.58 -13.54
N LEU A 9 8.46 -5.81 -12.32
CA LEU A 9 7.11 -5.42 -11.91
C LEU A 9 6.95 -3.90 -11.96
N ASP A 10 5.71 -3.42 -12.11
CA ASP A 10 5.35 -2.02 -11.84
C ASP A 10 4.21 -1.98 -10.81
N GLU A 11 3.84 -0.79 -10.36
CA GLU A 11 2.79 -0.58 -9.35
C GLU A 11 1.45 -1.22 -9.75
N ILE A 12 1.10 -1.17 -11.03
CA ILE A 12 -0.15 -1.77 -11.52
C ILE A 12 -0.11 -3.29 -11.40
N ASP A 13 1.04 -3.92 -11.63
CA ASP A 13 1.18 -5.35 -11.41
C ASP A 13 1.06 -5.72 -9.93
N LEU A 14 1.67 -4.93 -9.04
CA LEU A 14 1.55 -5.11 -7.60
C LEU A 14 0.09 -4.96 -7.14
N GLU A 15 -0.62 -3.97 -7.68
CA GLU A 15 -2.04 -3.76 -7.42
C GLU A 15 -2.86 -4.99 -7.84
N LEU A 16 -2.67 -5.48 -9.08
CA LEU A 16 -3.39 -6.66 -9.58
C LEU A 16 -3.10 -7.93 -8.74
N LEU A 17 -1.85 -8.14 -8.34
CA LEU A 17 -1.49 -9.27 -7.48
C LEU A 17 -2.11 -9.14 -6.08
N SER A 18 -2.15 -7.93 -5.53
CA SER A 18 -2.74 -7.65 -4.21
C SER A 18 -4.27 -7.79 -4.23
N MET A 19 -4.93 -7.28 -5.28
CA MET A 19 -6.35 -7.53 -5.54
C MET A 19 -6.66 -9.03 -5.57
N LEU A 20 -5.87 -9.80 -6.34
CA LEU A 20 -6.04 -11.25 -6.42
C LEU A 20 -5.84 -11.94 -5.07
N TYR A 21 -4.88 -11.49 -4.27
CA TYR A 21 -4.61 -12.02 -2.93
C TYR A 21 -5.83 -11.91 -2.03
N TYR A 22 -6.42 -10.70 -1.92
CA TYR A 22 -7.58 -10.50 -1.04
C TYR A 22 -8.89 -11.08 -1.61
N LEU A 23 -9.03 -11.17 -2.93
CA LEU A 23 -10.21 -11.79 -3.56
C LEU A 23 -10.14 -13.32 -3.58
N GLY A 24 -8.95 -13.91 -3.37
CA GLY A 24 -8.71 -15.36 -3.40
C GLY A 24 -8.66 -15.96 -4.81
N LYS A 25 -9.55 -15.54 -5.71
CA LYS A 25 -9.50 -15.85 -7.15
C LYS A 25 -10.32 -14.82 -7.93
N ALA A 26 -9.91 -14.52 -9.16
CA ALA A 26 -10.65 -13.60 -10.01
C ALA A 26 -10.38 -13.85 -11.50
N THR A 27 -11.32 -13.45 -12.35
CA THR A 27 -11.07 -13.24 -13.78
C THR A 27 -10.60 -11.81 -14.04
N ALA A 28 -10.05 -11.54 -15.23
CA ALA A 28 -9.73 -10.17 -15.63
C ALA A 28 -10.96 -9.23 -15.65
N THR A 29 -12.18 -9.78 -15.86
CA THR A 29 -13.42 -8.99 -15.79
C THR A 29 -13.79 -8.64 -14.35
N ASP A 30 -13.53 -9.53 -13.40
CA ASP A 30 -13.81 -9.26 -11.99
C ASP A 30 -12.85 -8.20 -11.45
N LEU A 31 -11.56 -8.30 -11.80
CA LEU A 31 -10.56 -7.29 -11.44
C LEU A 31 -10.86 -5.92 -12.08
N GLU A 32 -11.30 -5.87 -13.33
CA GLU A 32 -11.72 -4.61 -13.96
C GLU A 32 -12.88 -3.95 -13.21
N LYS A 33 -13.88 -4.74 -12.78
CA LYS A 33 -15.01 -4.22 -12.01
C LYS A 33 -14.57 -3.71 -10.65
N GLU A 34 -13.72 -4.46 -9.96
CA GLU A 34 -13.25 -4.06 -8.64
C GLU A 34 -12.38 -2.80 -8.72
N ALA A 35 -11.48 -2.71 -9.72
CA ALA A 35 -10.66 -1.53 -9.97
C ALA A 35 -11.50 -0.25 -10.21
N LYS A 36 -12.64 -0.37 -10.90
CA LYS A 36 -13.57 0.77 -11.10
C LYS A 36 -14.24 1.22 -9.81
N VAL A 37 -14.47 0.31 -8.86
CA VAL A 37 -15.10 0.63 -7.58
C VAL A 37 -14.12 1.32 -6.64
N THR A 38 -12.85 0.93 -6.69
CA THR A 38 -11.80 1.49 -5.85
C THR A 38 -11.14 2.72 -6.46
N GLY A 39 -11.19 2.86 -7.78
CA GLY A 39 -10.46 3.91 -8.52
C GLY A 39 -8.95 3.66 -8.59
N ALA A 40 -8.48 2.48 -8.17
CA ALA A 40 -7.05 2.21 -7.96
C ALA A 40 -6.25 2.10 -9.27
N ILE A 41 -6.86 1.60 -10.36
CA ILE A 41 -6.20 1.48 -11.67
C ILE A 41 -7.18 1.78 -12.82
N ASP A 42 -6.70 2.53 -13.81
CA ASP A 42 -7.41 2.72 -15.08
C ASP A 42 -6.89 1.74 -16.13
N LEU A 43 -7.37 0.50 -16.05
CA LEU A 43 -7.08 -0.52 -17.06
C LEU A 43 -8.36 -1.19 -17.57
N THR A 44 -8.38 -1.39 -18.89
CA THR A 44 -9.38 -2.24 -19.54
C THR A 44 -9.12 -3.71 -19.22
N LYS A 45 -10.16 -4.55 -19.31
CA LYS A 45 -10.06 -6.01 -19.25
C LYS A 45 -8.93 -6.58 -20.12
N ALA A 46 -8.73 -6.04 -21.32
CA ALA A 46 -7.68 -6.49 -22.23
C ALA A 46 -6.28 -6.17 -21.69
N GLY A 47 -6.10 -4.97 -21.12
CA GLY A 47 -4.88 -4.58 -20.41
C GLY A 47 -4.57 -5.47 -19.22
N ILE A 48 -5.57 -5.71 -18.37
CA ILE A 48 -5.45 -6.62 -17.21
C ILE A 48 -5.09 -8.03 -17.67
N SER A 49 -5.78 -8.56 -18.68
CA SER A 49 -5.52 -9.91 -19.21
C SER A 49 -4.08 -10.07 -19.71
N LYS A 50 -3.53 -9.05 -20.36
CA LYS A 50 -2.14 -9.04 -20.83
C LYS A 50 -1.15 -9.07 -19.67
N ARG A 51 -1.40 -8.27 -18.62
CA ARG A 51 -0.56 -8.23 -17.41
C ARG A 51 -0.62 -9.55 -16.64
N LEU A 52 -1.80 -10.11 -16.41
CA LEU A 52 -1.96 -11.42 -15.75
C LEU A 52 -1.24 -12.56 -16.50
N LYS A 53 -1.29 -12.53 -17.84
CA LYS A 53 -0.52 -13.48 -18.67
C LYS A 53 0.98 -13.32 -18.44
N TRP A 54 1.49 -12.10 -18.49
CA TRP A 54 2.91 -11.82 -18.23
C TRP A 54 3.33 -12.22 -16.80
N LEU A 55 2.51 -11.93 -15.79
CA LEU A 55 2.72 -12.34 -14.40
C LEU A 55 2.77 -13.87 -14.24
N THR A 56 1.98 -14.59 -15.04
CA THR A 56 2.05 -16.07 -15.10
C THR A 56 3.34 -16.55 -15.76
N GLU A 57 3.75 -15.92 -16.89
CA GLU A 57 4.98 -16.25 -17.60
C GLU A 57 6.24 -15.99 -16.76
N LYS A 58 6.22 -14.94 -15.94
CA LYS A 58 7.26 -14.61 -14.98
C LYS A 58 7.19 -15.42 -13.69
N GLY A 59 6.15 -16.24 -13.56
CA GLY A 59 6.00 -17.15 -12.44
C GLY A 59 5.48 -16.50 -11.17
N TYR A 60 5.03 -15.24 -11.15
CA TYR A 60 4.36 -14.63 -10.00
C TYR A 60 2.98 -15.26 -9.74
N LEU A 61 2.30 -15.71 -10.80
CA LEU A 61 1.03 -16.42 -10.73
C LEU A 61 1.15 -17.85 -11.25
N ALA A 62 0.32 -18.74 -10.70
CA ALA A 62 0.11 -20.05 -11.29
C ALA A 62 -0.68 -19.95 -12.61
N LYS A 63 -0.60 -21.00 -13.45
CA LYS A 63 -1.42 -21.07 -14.66
C LYS A 63 -2.91 -20.93 -14.31
N PRO A 64 -3.67 -20.12 -15.08
CA PRO A 64 -5.09 -19.94 -14.82
C PRO A 64 -5.86 -21.24 -15.09
N ILE A 65 -7.02 -21.37 -14.43
CA ILE A 65 -7.99 -22.41 -14.75
C ILE A 65 -8.89 -21.89 -15.85
N ASP A 66 -8.99 -22.65 -16.94
CA ASP A 66 -9.93 -22.38 -18.02
C ASP A 66 -11.32 -22.93 -17.65
N ASP A 67 -12.31 -22.05 -17.70
CA ASP A 67 -13.73 -22.36 -17.48
C ASP A 67 -14.53 -22.04 -18.76
N ILE A 68 -15.18 -23.06 -19.32
CA ILE A 68 -16.01 -22.99 -20.53
C ILE A 68 -17.50 -23.23 -20.25
N SER A 69 -17.91 -23.34 -18.98
CA SER A 69 -19.28 -23.69 -18.57
C SER A 69 -20.34 -22.74 -19.12
N THR A 70 -20.00 -21.48 -19.37
CA THR A 70 -20.94 -20.46 -19.88
C THR A 70 -20.85 -20.25 -21.40
N GLY A 71 -20.26 -21.18 -22.16
CA GLY A 71 -20.08 -21.07 -23.61
C GLY A 71 -19.07 -20.01 -24.06
N LYS A 72 -18.40 -19.34 -23.12
CA LYS A 72 -17.31 -18.38 -23.35
C LYS A 72 -16.14 -18.77 -22.47
N LEU A 73 -14.94 -18.85 -23.05
CA LEU A 73 -13.72 -19.14 -22.31
C LEU A 73 -13.44 -18.04 -21.28
N LYS A 74 -13.41 -18.44 -20.01
CA LYS A 74 -13.01 -17.61 -18.87
C LYS A 74 -11.73 -18.15 -18.28
N ARG A 75 -10.77 -17.27 -18.05
CA ARG A 75 -9.53 -17.58 -17.32
C ARG A 75 -9.65 -17.10 -15.89
N ILE A 76 -9.67 -18.04 -14.95
CA ILE A 76 -9.75 -17.79 -13.52
C ILE A 76 -8.33 -17.88 -12.96
N TYR A 77 -7.83 -16.77 -12.43
CA TYR A 77 -6.54 -16.69 -11.77
C TYR A 77 -6.74 -16.86 -10.27
N LYS A 78 -5.93 -17.71 -9.64
CA LYS A 78 -5.92 -17.88 -8.18
C LYS A 78 -5.00 -16.85 -7.54
N ALA A 79 -5.27 -16.53 -6.27
CA ALA A 79 -4.41 -15.73 -5.43
C ALA A 79 -2.96 -16.27 -5.43
N PRO A 80 -1.95 -15.38 -5.46
CA PRO A 80 -0.59 -15.76 -5.06
C PRO A 80 -0.57 -16.09 -3.56
N SER A 81 0.43 -16.85 -3.10
CA SER A 81 0.66 -17.00 -1.65
C SER A 81 1.11 -15.66 -1.05
N LYS A 82 0.93 -15.49 0.26
CA LYS A 82 1.36 -14.28 0.96
C LYS A 82 2.86 -14.04 0.78
N GLU A 83 3.67 -15.09 0.92
CA GLU A 83 5.13 -15.04 0.76
C GLU A 83 5.52 -14.59 -0.64
N LYS A 84 4.82 -15.09 -1.66
CA LYS A 84 5.08 -14.74 -3.05
C LYS A 84 4.75 -13.29 -3.35
N LEU A 85 3.65 -12.79 -2.78
CA LEU A 85 3.29 -11.39 -2.88
C LEU A 85 4.26 -10.48 -2.12
N LYS A 86 4.71 -10.89 -0.93
CA LYS A 86 5.78 -10.19 -0.19
C LYS A 86 7.06 -10.08 -1.02
N SER A 87 7.51 -11.18 -1.62
CA SER A 87 8.70 -11.18 -2.48
C SER A 87 8.52 -10.25 -3.70
N ALA A 88 7.33 -10.22 -4.31
CA ALA A 88 7.05 -9.33 -5.44
C ALA A 88 7.14 -7.84 -5.05
N HIS A 89 6.56 -7.46 -3.91
CA HIS A 89 6.65 -6.10 -3.37
C HIS A 89 8.09 -5.71 -3.04
N LEU A 90 8.84 -6.59 -2.38
CA LEU A 90 10.24 -6.34 -2.03
C LEU A 90 11.16 -6.29 -3.25
N GLU A 91 10.93 -7.12 -4.27
CA GLU A 91 11.67 -7.09 -5.53
C GLU A 91 11.48 -5.73 -6.22
N TRP A 92 10.23 -5.27 -6.32
CA TRP A 92 9.91 -3.95 -6.89
C TRP A 92 10.54 -2.83 -6.06
N TYR A 93 10.32 -2.81 -4.75
CA TYR A 93 10.88 -1.79 -3.85
C TYR A 93 12.40 -1.73 -3.92
N LYS A 94 13.05 -2.91 -3.95
CA LYS A 94 14.50 -2.99 -4.08
C LYS A 94 15.00 -2.35 -5.37
N ALA A 95 14.33 -2.66 -6.48
CA ALA A 95 14.74 -2.20 -7.81
C ALA A 95 14.45 -0.71 -8.03
N GLU A 96 13.29 -0.22 -7.60
CA GLU A 96 12.77 1.10 -7.96
C GLU A 96 13.03 2.18 -6.91
N ILE A 97 13.23 1.80 -5.64
CA ILE A 97 13.38 2.78 -4.54
C ILE A 97 14.74 2.60 -3.87
N TYR A 98 15.00 1.40 -3.32
CA TYR A 98 16.15 1.17 -2.46
C TYR A 98 17.50 1.25 -3.18
N ASN A 99 17.69 0.51 -4.29
CA ASN A 99 18.96 0.57 -5.01
C ASN A 99 19.21 1.97 -5.61
N PRO A 100 18.24 2.63 -6.26
CA PRO A 100 18.43 3.99 -6.75
C PRO A 100 18.85 4.96 -5.64
N MET A 101 18.19 4.92 -4.48
CA MET A 101 18.54 5.77 -3.33
C MET A 101 19.95 5.49 -2.80
N ILE A 102 20.41 4.24 -2.83
CA ILE A 102 21.76 3.91 -2.36
C ILE A 102 22.81 4.31 -3.40
N ASP A 103 22.60 3.95 -4.65
CA ASP A 103 23.59 4.11 -5.71
C ASP A 103 23.74 5.58 -6.16
N GLU A 104 22.71 6.42 -5.96
CA GLU A 104 22.77 7.85 -6.27
C GLU A 104 23.51 8.65 -5.19
N PHE A 105 23.40 8.26 -3.92
CA PHE A 105 23.83 9.09 -2.79
C PHE A 105 25.07 8.57 -2.06
N LEU A 106 25.52 7.34 -2.33
CA LEU A 106 26.63 6.70 -1.63
C LEU A 106 27.74 6.24 -2.58
N THR A 107 28.97 6.18 -2.06
CA THR A 107 30.06 5.46 -2.74
C THR A 107 29.84 3.95 -2.71
N GLU A 108 30.55 3.18 -3.54
CA GLU A 108 30.40 1.72 -3.60
C GLU A 108 30.64 1.02 -2.24
N GLU A 109 31.66 1.45 -1.50
CA GLU A 109 31.96 0.93 -0.15
C GLU A 109 30.84 1.27 0.86
N GLN A 110 30.32 2.50 0.80
CA GLN A 110 29.21 2.94 1.65
C GLN A 110 27.91 2.22 1.30
N ALA A 111 27.65 1.98 0.01
CA ALA A 111 26.50 1.23 -0.48
C ALA A 111 26.53 -0.22 -0.02
N GLU A 112 27.71 -0.87 -0.05
CA GLU A 112 27.85 -2.24 0.46
C GLU A 112 27.63 -2.32 1.97
N GLN A 113 28.11 -1.33 2.73
CA GLN A 113 27.88 -1.25 4.16
C GLN A 113 26.41 -0.96 4.49
N ALA A 114 25.76 -0.01 3.81
CA ALA A 114 24.35 0.30 3.97
C ALA A 114 23.46 -0.94 3.71
N ARG A 115 23.78 -1.73 2.68
CA ARG A 115 23.08 -2.98 2.37
C ARG A 115 23.17 -4.05 3.46
N LYS A 116 24.24 -4.03 4.25
CA LYS A 116 24.43 -4.94 5.40
C LYS A 116 23.70 -4.43 6.65
N GLU A 117 23.77 -3.13 6.92
CA GLU A 117 23.18 -2.51 8.11
C GLU A 117 21.65 -2.35 8.01
N GLU A 118 21.15 -2.10 6.80
CA GLU A 118 19.76 -1.84 6.53
C GLU A 118 19.30 -2.62 5.29
N PRO A 119 19.01 -3.93 5.44
CA PRO A 119 18.56 -4.74 4.33
C PRO A 119 17.23 -4.24 3.77
N PRO A 120 16.89 -4.53 2.49
CA PRO A 120 15.70 -3.99 1.82
C PRO A 120 14.38 -4.21 2.57
N GLU A 121 14.24 -5.33 3.28
CA GLU A 121 13.05 -5.63 4.09
C GLU A 121 12.90 -4.71 5.29
N LYS A 122 14.02 -4.35 5.92
CA LYS A 122 14.05 -3.41 7.04
C LYS A 122 13.76 -1.99 6.54
N ALA A 123 14.47 -1.55 5.49
CA ALA A 123 14.23 -0.26 4.84
C ALA A 123 12.77 -0.10 4.41
N PHE A 124 12.20 -1.14 3.78
CA PHE A 124 10.79 -1.15 3.40
C PHE A 124 9.86 -0.92 4.60
N LYS A 125 10.10 -1.63 5.72
CA LYS A 125 9.26 -1.48 6.91
C LYS A 125 9.35 -0.06 7.48
N ASP A 126 10.57 0.47 7.58
CA ASP A 126 10.82 1.80 8.10
C ASP A 126 10.21 2.88 7.19
N ASP A 127 10.29 2.73 5.87
CA ASP A 127 9.60 3.59 4.90
C ASP A 127 8.08 3.53 5.08
N ARG A 128 7.48 2.34 5.24
CA ARG A 128 6.03 2.26 5.45
C ARG A 128 5.59 2.89 6.78
N ILE A 129 6.45 2.91 7.80
CA ILE A 129 6.17 3.64 9.05
C ILE A 129 6.15 5.15 8.80
N THR A 130 7.03 5.67 7.95
CA THR A 130 7.12 7.11 7.68
C THR A 130 6.10 7.59 6.66
N THR A 131 5.63 6.73 5.75
CA THR A 131 4.65 7.08 4.71
C THR A 131 3.20 6.78 5.07
N LEU A 132 2.93 6.07 6.18
CA LEU A 132 1.56 5.82 6.62
C LEU A 132 0.92 7.11 7.13
N SER A 133 0.16 7.76 6.26
CA SER A 133 -0.62 8.95 6.55
C SER A 133 -2.10 8.72 6.31
N LEU A 134 -2.95 9.47 7.01
CA LEU A 134 -4.41 9.45 6.84
C LEU A 134 -4.92 10.88 6.65
N LYS A 135 -5.99 11.06 5.88
CA LYS A 135 -6.52 12.38 5.54
C LYS A 135 -7.29 13.03 6.69
N SER A 136 -7.76 12.22 7.65
CA SER A 136 -8.57 12.74 8.76
C SER A 136 -8.55 11.86 10.00
N ALA A 137 -8.86 12.49 11.15
CA ALA A 137 -9.10 11.80 12.41
C ALA A 137 -10.26 10.79 12.32
N GLU A 138 -11.20 10.98 11.39
CA GLU A 138 -12.30 10.04 11.18
C GLU A 138 -11.83 8.74 10.53
N GLU A 139 -10.96 8.81 9.52
CA GLU A 139 -10.33 7.62 8.93
C GLU A 139 -9.51 6.84 9.97
N LEU A 140 -8.78 7.56 10.83
CA LEU A 140 -8.04 6.97 11.95
C LEU A 140 -8.98 6.22 12.91
N LYS A 141 -10.09 6.84 13.33
CA LYS A 141 -11.09 6.22 14.21
C LYS A 141 -11.70 4.97 13.57
N LYS A 142 -12.04 5.06 12.28
CA LYS A 142 -12.59 3.94 11.51
C LYS A 142 -11.62 2.77 11.47
N LEU A 143 -10.37 2.99 11.04
CA LEU A 143 -9.36 1.93 10.98
C LEU A 143 -9.00 1.37 12.36
N ARG A 144 -9.05 2.17 13.44
CA ARG A 144 -8.86 1.66 14.82
C ARG A 144 -9.99 0.71 15.25
N LYS A 145 -11.24 1.03 14.92
CA LYS A 145 -12.40 0.18 15.25
C LYS A 145 -12.47 -1.05 14.35
N GLY A 146 -12.01 -0.92 13.12
CA GLY A 146 -12.04 -1.92 12.08
C GLY A 146 -13.09 -1.63 11.04
N VAL A 147 -12.71 -1.79 9.77
CA VAL A 147 -13.56 -1.53 8.61
C VAL A 147 -13.54 -2.72 7.66
N SER A 148 -14.49 -2.74 6.74
CA SER A 148 -14.46 -3.71 5.63
C SER A 148 -13.23 -3.48 4.75
N LEU A 149 -12.74 -4.55 4.12
CA LEU A 149 -11.68 -4.49 3.11
C LEU A 149 -11.90 -3.40 2.06
N LYS A 150 -13.12 -3.27 1.53
CA LYS A 150 -13.44 -2.26 0.51
C LYS A 150 -13.32 -0.82 1.01
N GLU A 151 -13.66 -0.59 2.27
CA GLU A 151 -13.49 0.73 2.88
C GLU A 151 -12.02 1.02 3.18
N ALA A 152 -11.28 0.03 3.68
CA ALA A 152 -9.84 0.17 3.92
C ALA A 152 -9.05 0.51 2.66
N VAL A 153 -9.35 -0.14 1.53
CA VAL A 153 -8.69 0.16 0.24
C VAL A 153 -8.95 1.59 -0.22
N LYS A 154 -10.11 2.17 0.11
CA LYS A 154 -10.38 3.58 -0.20
C LYS A 154 -9.59 4.52 0.70
N ILE A 155 -9.49 4.19 1.99
CA ILE A 155 -8.75 4.99 2.97
C ILE A 155 -7.25 4.96 2.68
N LEU A 156 -6.71 3.78 2.36
CA LEU A 156 -5.29 3.54 2.08
C LEU A 156 -4.93 3.64 0.60
N GLU A 157 -5.89 4.08 -0.23
CA GLU A 157 -5.71 4.39 -1.65
C GLU A 157 -5.24 3.23 -2.57
N GLY A 158 -5.41 1.97 -2.16
CA GLY A 158 -5.08 0.83 -3.02
C GLY A 158 -5.01 -0.51 -2.29
N TYR A 159 -5.09 -1.61 -3.03
CA TYR A 159 -4.83 -2.94 -2.49
C TYR A 159 -3.35 -3.19 -2.27
N SER A 160 -2.50 -2.65 -3.15
CA SER A 160 -1.04 -2.70 -3.03
C SER A 160 -0.59 -1.98 -1.76
N GLU A 161 -1.03 -0.75 -1.53
CA GLU A 161 -0.75 0.01 -0.30
C GLU A 161 -1.28 -0.70 0.94
N LEU A 162 -2.53 -1.18 0.92
CA LEU A 162 -3.07 -1.99 2.03
C LEU A 162 -2.16 -3.20 2.34
N PHE A 163 -1.73 -3.94 1.32
CA PHE A 163 -0.84 -5.09 1.51
C PHE A 163 0.56 -4.67 2.00
N SER A 164 1.08 -3.55 1.53
CA SER A 164 2.36 -3.00 1.97
C SER A 164 2.32 -2.67 3.47
N TYR A 165 1.25 -2.03 3.95
CA TYR A 165 1.07 -1.76 5.38
C TYR A 165 0.82 -3.04 6.19
N GLU A 166 0.14 -4.03 5.62
CA GLU A 166 -0.04 -5.34 6.26
C GLU A 166 1.32 -6.06 6.41
N MET A 167 2.14 -6.03 5.36
CA MET A 167 3.48 -6.60 5.36
C MET A 167 4.39 -5.92 6.39
N ALA A 168 4.29 -4.60 6.53
CA ALA A 168 5.01 -3.82 7.53
C ALA A 168 4.47 -4.00 8.96
N GLY A 169 3.35 -4.71 9.15
CA GLY A 169 2.74 -4.94 10.47
C GLY A 169 1.99 -3.73 11.04
N LEU A 170 1.66 -2.75 10.19
CA LEU A 170 0.97 -1.52 10.59
C LEU A 170 -0.55 -1.69 10.54
N VAL A 171 -1.03 -2.62 9.73
CA VAL A 171 -2.42 -3.05 9.70
C VAL A 171 -2.52 -4.57 9.79
N THR A 172 -3.66 -5.05 10.30
CA THR A 172 -4.04 -6.47 10.29
C THR A 172 -5.27 -6.65 9.42
N VAL A 173 -5.28 -7.73 8.63
CA VAL A 173 -6.44 -8.13 7.83
C VAL A 173 -6.89 -9.52 8.28
N GLU A 174 -8.05 -9.58 8.94
CA GLU A 174 -8.61 -10.83 9.47
C GLU A 174 -10.09 -10.93 9.10
N ASN A 175 -10.48 -12.04 8.46
CA ASN A 175 -11.88 -12.30 8.05
C ASN A 175 -12.51 -11.13 7.25
N GLY A 176 -11.72 -10.45 6.42
CA GLY A 176 -12.17 -9.30 5.62
C GLY A 176 -12.32 -7.99 6.39
N ILE A 177 -11.95 -7.96 7.67
CA ILE A 177 -11.88 -6.77 8.51
C ILE A 177 -10.44 -6.29 8.59
N VAL A 178 -10.24 -5.01 8.29
CA VAL A 178 -8.94 -4.33 8.36
C VAL A 178 -8.89 -3.44 9.58
N LYS A 179 -7.82 -3.53 10.37
CA LYS A 179 -7.59 -2.72 11.57
C LYS A 179 -6.16 -2.19 11.61
N LEU A 180 -5.98 -1.00 12.20
CA LEU A 180 -4.65 -0.52 12.59
C LEU A 180 -4.12 -1.33 13.76
N THR A 181 -2.84 -1.70 13.69
CA THR A 181 -2.11 -2.20 14.86
C THR A 181 -1.73 -1.05 15.78
N ASP A 182 -1.24 -1.37 16.98
CA ASP A 182 -0.69 -0.34 17.87
C ASP A 182 0.59 0.30 17.28
N GLU A 183 1.34 -0.44 16.46
CA GLU A 183 2.49 0.11 15.73
C GLU A 183 2.02 1.09 14.65
N GLY A 184 1.02 0.72 13.85
CA GLY A 184 0.42 1.62 12.85
C GLY A 184 -0.22 2.86 13.46
N TYR A 185 -0.91 2.72 14.60
CA TYR A 185 -1.45 3.87 15.33
C TYR A 185 -0.34 4.84 15.79
N LYS A 186 0.75 4.30 16.34
CA LYS A 186 1.89 5.12 16.77
C LYS A 186 2.60 5.79 15.59
N ALA A 187 2.67 5.14 14.43
CA ALA A 187 3.24 5.71 13.22
C ALA A 187 2.48 6.99 12.81
N ILE A 188 1.15 6.92 12.73
CA ILE A 188 0.30 8.08 12.38
C ILE A 188 0.45 9.20 13.42
N LEU A 189 0.48 8.89 14.72
CA LEU A 189 0.68 9.92 15.75
C LEU A 189 2.05 10.59 15.68
N LYS A 190 3.10 9.86 15.28
CA LYS A 190 4.45 10.44 15.11
C LYS A 190 4.49 11.47 13.98
N GLU A 191 3.64 11.31 12.96
CA GLU A 191 3.48 12.29 11.87
C GLU A 191 2.64 13.49 12.33
N TRP A 192 1.46 13.25 12.90
CA TRP A 192 0.51 14.32 13.21
C TRP A 192 0.92 15.21 14.38
N ILE A 193 1.56 14.66 15.42
CA ILE A 193 1.88 15.44 16.63
C ILE A 193 2.85 16.60 16.32
N PRO A 194 3.98 16.38 15.61
CA PRO A 194 4.86 17.47 15.19
C PRO A 194 4.13 18.56 14.39
N GLU A 195 3.33 18.17 13.38
CA GLU A 195 2.58 19.10 12.54
C GLU A 195 1.62 19.97 13.38
N ILE A 196 0.84 19.34 14.26
CA ILE A 196 -0.10 20.04 15.15
C ILE A 196 0.67 21.01 16.06
N ARG A 197 1.82 20.59 16.62
CA ARG A 197 2.65 21.45 17.48
C ARG A 197 3.20 22.64 16.73
N GLU A 198 3.66 22.45 15.50
CA GLU A 198 4.18 23.52 14.65
C GLU A 198 3.08 24.52 14.31
N LYS A 199 1.89 24.05 13.88
CA LYS A 199 0.74 24.93 13.59
C LYS A 199 0.25 25.71 14.81
N LEU A 200 0.25 25.10 15.99
CA LEU A 200 -0.06 25.80 17.23
C LEU A 200 1.00 26.85 17.59
N LYS A 201 2.28 26.59 17.30
CA LYS A 201 3.36 27.55 17.50
C LYS A 201 3.22 28.74 16.56
N GLU A 202 2.99 28.49 15.27
CA GLU A 202 2.72 29.52 14.26
C GLU A 202 1.53 30.40 14.69
N LEU A 203 0.41 29.78 15.12
CA LEU A 203 -0.77 30.51 15.59
C LEU A 203 -0.45 31.38 16.80
N LYS A 204 0.34 30.89 17.76
CA LYS A 204 0.73 31.66 18.94
C LYS A 204 1.59 32.88 18.59
N GLU A 205 2.46 32.76 17.60
CA GLU A 205 3.32 33.87 17.14
C GLU A 205 2.52 34.92 16.36
N PHE A 206 1.53 34.48 15.59
CA PHE A 206 0.67 35.36 14.78
C PHE A 206 -0.45 36.03 15.60
N ASP A 207 -1.15 35.27 16.46
CA ASP A 207 -2.28 35.73 17.26
C ASP A 207 -2.40 34.97 18.60
N ILE A 208 -1.89 35.59 19.67
CA ILE A 208 -1.94 35.03 21.02
C ILE A 208 -3.37 34.90 21.55
N ALA A 209 -4.29 35.79 21.15
CA ALA A 209 -5.66 35.78 21.66
C ALA A 209 -6.41 34.57 21.10
N GLU A 210 -6.33 34.34 19.79
CA GLU A 210 -6.97 33.18 19.15
C GLU A 210 -6.31 31.87 19.59
N TYR A 211 -4.98 31.84 19.76
CA TYR A 211 -4.28 30.69 20.35
C TYR A 211 -4.84 30.31 21.74
N LYS A 212 -5.00 31.28 22.64
CA LYS A 212 -5.53 31.04 23.99
C LYS A 212 -6.98 30.58 23.95
N LYS A 213 -7.79 31.16 23.07
CA LYS A 213 -9.19 30.77 22.87
C LYS A 213 -9.29 29.32 22.42
N LEU A 214 -8.54 28.94 21.38
CA LEU A 214 -8.48 27.56 20.86
C LEU A 214 -8.06 26.55 21.95
N LEU A 215 -7.01 26.86 22.72
CA LEU A 215 -6.60 25.99 23.83
C LEU A 215 -7.68 25.85 24.90
N SER A 216 -8.42 26.92 25.20
CA SER A 216 -9.50 26.87 26.19
C SER A 216 -10.67 26.00 25.73
N GLU A 217 -10.96 25.97 24.43
CA GLU A 217 -11.98 25.11 23.83
C GLU A 217 -11.57 23.63 23.96
N PHE A 218 -10.34 23.28 23.60
CA PHE A 218 -9.82 21.92 23.78
C PHE A 218 -9.87 21.42 25.22
N CYS A 219 -9.54 22.28 26.19
CA CYS A 219 -9.58 21.90 27.61
C CYS A 219 -11.00 21.71 28.15
N LYS A 220 -12.02 22.37 27.58
CA LYS A 220 -13.43 22.21 27.95
C LYS A 220 -14.04 20.92 27.42
N ASP A 221 -13.60 20.47 26.24
CA ASP A 221 -14.08 19.22 25.65
C ASP A 221 -13.48 17.97 26.33
N LEU A 222 -12.51 18.14 27.22
CA LEU A 222 -11.85 17.09 28.01
C LEU A 222 -12.33 17.00 29.47
N SER A 223 -13.19 17.93 29.92
CA SER A 223 -13.78 18.01 31.26
C SER A 223 -15.21 17.50 31.30
#